data_AF-A0A7C7GKG7-F1
#
_entry.id   AF-A0A7C7GKG7-F1
#
_cell.length_a   1.000
_cell.length_b   1.000
_cell.length_c   1.000
_cell.angle_alpha   90.00
_cell.angle_beta   90.00
_cell.angle_gamma   90.00
#
_symmetry.space_group_name_H-M   'P 1'
#
loop_
_entity.id
_entity.type
_entity.pdbx_description
1 polymer ?
#
loop_
_entity_poly.entity_id
_entity_poly.type
_entity_poly.pdbx_seq_one_letter_code
_entity_poly.pdbx_strand_id
1 'polypeptide(L)'
;MNKRQKTIWVIILLLTFLSVVLVGVKLYPVADKWHEAVERAENLRIGTDEELENIINFLENRLKKRLQYEFTMEKDPMLLTNVIYLTDAGGRRMSNRRTAQVEVKHIITNGKNRYAGIQYRGQNLTLVEGDSVDGGEIVSIMRDGVILLKNNQEKFIQILTPLLDESITTSSKE
;
A
#
# COMPACT_ATOMS: atom_id res chain seq x y z
N MET A 1 81.31 -56.23 31.03
CA MET A 1 81.20 -55.34 29.85
C MET A 1 82.55 -54.66 29.62
N ASN A 2 83.13 -54.78 28.44
CA ASN A 2 84.48 -54.28 28.18
C ASN A 2 84.49 -52.73 28.17
N LYS A 3 85.58 -52.07 28.60
CA LYS A 3 85.62 -50.59 28.73
C LYS A 3 85.22 -49.88 27.43
N ARG A 4 85.60 -50.45 26.29
CA ARG A 4 85.23 -49.97 24.94
C ARG A 4 83.71 -50.02 24.67
N GLN A 5 83.04 -51.09 25.09
CA GLN A 5 81.60 -51.25 24.89
C GLN A 5 80.79 -50.24 25.72
N LYS A 6 81.26 -49.92 26.94
CA LYS A 6 80.62 -48.92 27.79
C LYS A 6 80.70 -47.52 27.16
N THR A 7 81.85 -47.15 26.57
CA THR A 7 82.01 -45.85 25.89
C THR A 7 81.11 -45.74 24.65
N ILE A 8 80.99 -46.80 23.85
CA ILE A 8 80.11 -46.83 22.67
C ILE A 8 78.64 -46.63 23.08
N TRP A 9 78.20 -47.32 24.13
CA TRP A 9 76.82 -47.18 24.64
C TRP A 9 76.53 -45.77 25.15
N VAL A 10 77.48 -45.13 25.82
CA VAL A 10 77.31 -43.75 26.32
C VAL A 10 77.20 -42.75 25.15
N ILE A 11 78.00 -42.92 24.09
CA ILE A 11 77.94 -42.05 22.91
C ILE A 11 76.59 -42.20 22.19
N ILE A 12 76.11 -43.44 22.02
CA ILE A 12 74.79 -43.70 21.40
C ILE A 12 73.68 -43.06 22.21
N LEU A 13 73.72 -43.18 23.54
CA LEU A 13 72.71 -42.61 24.44
C LEU A 13 72.73 -41.08 24.42
N LEU A 14 73.92 -40.46 24.29
CA LEU A 14 74.06 -39.02 24.13
C LEU A 14 73.50 -38.55 22.78
N LEU A 15 73.78 -39.28 21.70
CA LEU A 15 73.27 -38.96 20.36
C LEU A 15 71.74 -39.08 20.28
N THR A 16 71.16 -40.12 20.89
CA THR A 16 69.71 -40.31 20.92
C THR A 16 69.03 -39.22 21.73
N PHE A 17 69.61 -38.84 22.88
CA PHE A 17 69.12 -37.74 23.69
C PHE A 17 69.14 -36.41 22.91
N LEU A 18 70.24 -36.11 22.22
CA LEU A 18 70.36 -34.90 21.41
C LEU A 18 69.33 -34.86 20.27
N SER A 19 69.05 -36.01 19.65
CA SER A 19 68.04 -36.13 18.59
C SER A 19 66.62 -35.80 19.12
N VAL A 20 66.26 -36.34 20.28
CA VAL A 20 64.96 -36.07 20.91
C VAL A 20 64.80 -34.60 21.26
N VAL A 21 65.85 -33.97 21.80
CA VAL A 21 65.84 -32.53 22.13
C VAL A 21 65.64 -31.69 20.87
N LEU A 22 66.35 -31.99 19.79
CA LEU A 22 66.22 -31.25 18.53
C LEU A 22 64.81 -31.36 17.92
N VAL A 23 64.18 -32.54 18.00
CA VAL A 23 62.80 -32.73 17.54
C VAL A 23 61.82 -31.96 18.43
N GLY A 24 62.02 -31.97 19.75
CA GLY A 24 61.18 -31.22 20.70
C GLY A 24 61.18 -29.72 20.42
N VAL A 25 62.36 -29.14 20.16
CA VAL A 25 62.49 -27.70 19.81
C VAL A 25 61.75 -27.38 18.50
N LYS A 26 61.81 -28.27 17.49
CA LYS A 26 61.09 -28.06 16.23
C LYS A 26 59.58 -28.26 16.33
N LEU A 27 59.11 -29.08 17.26
CA LEU A 27 57.68 -29.38 17.43
C LEU A 27 56.93 -28.20 18.07
N TYR A 28 57.60 -27.42 18.93
CA TYR A 28 57.02 -26.27 19.60
C TYR A 28 56.31 -25.27 18.66
N PRO A 29 56.97 -24.70 17.62
CA PRO A 29 56.30 -23.77 16.71
C PRO A 29 55.24 -24.41 15.81
N VAL A 30 55.23 -25.74 15.68
CA VAL A 30 54.21 -26.46 14.90
C VAL A 30 52.91 -26.57 15.71
N ALA A 31 53.02 -26.79 17.02
CA ALA A 31 51.88 -26.84 17.92
C ALA A 31 51.15 -25.49 17.96
N ASP A 32 51.89 -24.38 18.04
CA ASP A 32 51.30 -23.03 18.06
C ASP A 32 50.56 -22.72 16.75
N LYS A 33 51.17 -23.04 15.60
CA LYS A 33 50.53 -22.88 14.28
C LYS A 33 49.27 -23.74 14.12
N TRP A 34 49.28 -24.94 14.71
CA TRP A 34 48.11 -25.81 14.71
C TRP A 34 46.98 -25.20 15.55
N HIS A 35 47.30 -24.66 16.71
CA HIS A 35 46.32 -23.99 17.56
C HIS A 35 45.72 -22.75 16.87
N GLU A 36 46.56 -21.92 16.25
CA GLU A 36 46.11 -20.76 15.46
C GLU A 36 45.26 -21.16 14.23
N ALA A 37 45.55 -22.31 13.61
CA ALA A 37 44.73 -22.83 12.51
C ALA A 37 43.36 -23.32 13.00
N VAL A 38 43.31 -23.99 14.16
CA VAL A 38 42.07 -24.43 14.80
C VAL A 38 41.24 -23.23 15.24
N GLU A 39 41.85 -22.24 15.88
CA GLU A 39 41.19 -21.00 16.30
C GLU A 39 40.64 -20.22 15.10
N ARG A 40 41.39 -20.13 14.00
CA ARG A 40 40.87 -19.54 12.76
C ARG A 40 39.72 -20.34 12.17
N ALA A 41 39.74 -21.66 12.24
CA ALA A 41 38.66 -22.51 11.74
C ALA A 41 37.39 -22.41 12.61
N GLU A 42 37.54 -22.27 13.92
CA GLU A 42 36.43 -22.07 14.87
C GLU A 42 35.83 -20.66 14.76
N ASN A 43 36.70 -19.65 14.59
CA ASN A 43 36.30 -18.27 14.37
C ASN A 43 35.84 -17.99 12.92
N LEU A 44 36.13 -18.90 11.99
CA LEU A 44 35.38 -19.07 10.74
C LEU A 44 34.00 -19.64 11.10
N ARG A 45 33.20 -18.86 11.84
CA ARG A 45 31.74 -18.95 11.75
C ARG A 45 31.44 -18.94 10.27
N ILE A 46 30.98 -20.09 9.78
CA ILE A 46 30.67 -20.37 8.39
C ILE A 46 29.79 -19.23 7.88
N GLY A 47 30.40 -18.25 7.19
CA GLY A 47 29.73 -17.02 6.75
C GLY A 47 28.56 -17.28 5.80
N THR A 48 28.44 -18.52 5.31
CA THR A 48 27.27 -19.00 4.58
C THR A 48 26.00 -18.96 5.42
N ASP A 49 26.05 -19.19 6.74
CA ASP A 49 24.83 -19.41 7.53
C ASP A 49 24.12 -18.10 7.89
N GLU A 50 24.87 -17.03 8.19
CA GLU A 50 24.26 -15.72 8.51
C GLU A 50 23.66 -15.06 7.25
N GLU A 51 24.33 -15.16 6.10
CA GLU A 51 23.77 -14.72 4.82
C GLU A 51 22.57 -15.58 4.40
N LEU A 52 22.63 -16.90 4.61
CA LEU A 52 21.53 -17.82 4.32
C LEU A 52 20.34 -17.55 5.23
N GLU A 53 20.55 -17.34 6.52
CA GLU A 53 19.50 -16.99 7.48
C GLU A 53 18.81 -15.68 7.08
N ASN A 54 19.58 -14.67 6.66
CA ASN A 54 19.03 -13.42 6.15
C ASN A 54 18.20 -13.61 4.89
N ILE A 55 18.65 -14.46 3.95
CA ILE A 55 17.90 -14.79 2.73
C ILE A 55 16.62 -15.55 3.08
N ILE A 56 16.68 -16.52 3.99
CA ILE A 56 15.51 -17.29 4.45
C ILE A 56 14.51 -16.34 5.11
N ASN A 57 14.95 -15.49 6.03
CA ASN A 57 14.11 -14.50 6.70
C ASN A 57 13.46 -13.54 5.70
N PHE A 58 14.20 -13.08 4.69
CA PHE A 58 13.67 -12.24 3.61
C PHE A 58 12.58 -12.95 2.81
N LEU A 59 12.82 -14.21 2.42
CA LEU A 59 11.88 -15.01 1.65
C LEU A 59 10.62 -15.32 2.45
N GLU A 60 10.76 -15.67 3.73
CA GLU A 60 9.63 -15.98 4.60
C GLU A 60 8.74 -14.75 4.83
N ASN A 61 9.34 -13.59 5.11
CA ASN A 61 8.60 -12.34 5.28
C ASN A 61 7.87 -11.94 3.98
N ARG A 62 8.53 -12.11 2.83
CA ARG A 62 7.90 -11.85 1.52
C ARG A 62 6.74 -12.79 1.24
N LEU A 63 6.87 -14.07 1.60
CA LEU A 63 5.81 -15.06 1.42
C LEU A 63 4.60 -14.74 2.31
N LYS A 64 4.83 -14.41 3.60
CA LYS A 64 3.78 -13.97 4.53
C LYS A 64 3.03 -12.74 4.01
N LYS A 65 3.75 -11.73 3.51
CA LYS A 65 3.14 -10.54 2.89
C LYS A 65 2.26 -10.88 1.68
N ARG A 66 2.68 -11.83 0.84
CA ARG A 66 1.89 -12.27 -0.32
C ARG A 66 0.66 -13.08 0.08
N LEU A 67 0.76 -13.90 1.12
CA LEU A 67 -0.36 -14.68 1.65
C LEU A 67 -1.44 -13.79 2.29
N GLN A 68 -1.03 -12.71 2.96
CA GLN A 68 -1.94 -11.74 3.59
C GLN A 68 -2.48 -10.69 2.62
N TYR A 69 -2.07 -10.73 1.35
CA TYR A 69 -2.51 -9.74 0.38
C TYR A 69 -3.95 -10.06 -0.05
N GLU A 70 -4.89 -9.24 0.40
CA GLU A 70 -6.28 -9.28 -0.03
C GLU A 70 -6.49 -8.22 -1.11
N PHE A 71 -6.87 -8.63 -2.33
CA PHE A 71 -7.21 -7.72 -3.42
C PHE A 71 -8.53 -7.02 -3.10
N THR A 72 -8.45 -5.88 -2.41
CA THR A 72 -9.60 -4.98 -2.24
C THR A 72 -9.57 -3.93 -3.34
N MET A 73 -10.49 -4.05 -4.30
CA MET A 73 -10.68 -3.03 -5.34
C MET A 73 -11.85 -2.14 -4.94
N GLU A 74 -11.61 -0.84 -4.77
CA GLU A 74 -12.68 0.14 -4.47
C GLU A 74 -13.67 0.28 -5.63
N LYS A 75 -13.21 0.05 -6.88
CA LYS A 75 -14.03 0.03 -8.09
C LYS A 75 -13.59 -1.11 -8.98
N ASP A 76 -14.55 -1.93 -9.41
CA ASP A 76 -14.30 -3.06 -10.32
C ASP A 76 -13.83 -2.53 -11.70
N PRO A 77 -12.58 -2.82 -12.11
CA PRO A 77 -12.06 -2.38 -13.39
C PRO A 77 -12.68 -3.14 -14.58
N MET A 78 -13.36 -4.27 -14.34
CA MET A 78 -14.05 -5.05 -15.39
C MET A 78 -15.39 -4.43 -15.78
N LEU A 79 -15.89 -3.45 -15.02
CA LEU A 79 -17.08 -2.70 -15.41
C LEU A 79 -16.72 -1.69 -16.51
N LEU A 80 -17.19 -1.99 -17.72
CA LEU A 80 -16.96 -1.19 -18.92
C LEU A 80 -17.39 0.29 -18.76
N THR A 81 -18.35 0.56 -17.88
CA THR A 81 -18.84 1.90 -17.53
C THR A 81 -17.83 2.76 -16.77
N ASN A 82 -16.81 2.16 -16.14
CA ASN A 82 -15.71 2.90 -15.51
C ASN A 82 -14.69 3.42 -16.53
N VAL A 83 -14.61 2.80 -17.71
CA VAL A 83 -13.62 3.12 -18.76
C VAL A 83 -14.27 3.84 -19.95
N ILE A 84 -15.51 3.49 -20.31
CA ILE A 84 -16.23 4.04 -21.45
C ILE A 84 -17.35 4.97 -20.98
N TYR A 85 -17.26 6.22 -21.43
CA TYR A 85 -18.34 7.20 -21.29
C TYR A 85 -19.28 7.08 -22.49
N LEU A 86 -20.58 6.98 -22.25
CA LEU A 86 -21.57 7.13 -23.32
C LEU A 86 -21.44 8.55 -23.91
N THR A 87 -21.42 8.66 -25.23
CA THR A 87 -21.35 9.94 -25.95
C THR A 87 -22.53 10.07 -26.90
N ASP A 88 -23.03 11.28 -27.08
CA ASP A 88 -24.01 11.57 -28.13
C ASP A 88 -23.32 11.53 -29.51
N ALA A 89 -24.09 11.52 -30.61
CA ALA A 89 -23.58 11.49 -31.99
C ALA A 89 -22.58 12.63 -32.33
N GLY A 90 -22.57 13.70 -31.51
CA GLY A 90 -21.61 14.80 -31.59
C GLY A 90 -20.37 14.67 -30.67
N GLY A 91 -20.09 13.50 -30.10
CA GLY A 91 -18.89 13.24 -29.28
C GLY A 91 -18.88 13.91 -27.90
N ARG A 92 -19.97 14.61 -27.54
CA ARG A 92 -20.14 15.16 -26.19
C ARG A 92 -20.40 14.00 -25.23
N ARG A 93 -19.63 13.94 -24.13
CA ARG A 93 -19.90 13.01 -23.04
C ARG A 93 -21.36 13.19 -22.62
N MET A 94 -22.18 12.15 -22.80
CA MET A 94 -23.47 12.05 -22.13
C MET A 94 -23.13 11.87 -20.66
N SER A 95 -22.95 13.00 -19.99
CA SER A 95 -22.78 12.99 -18.55
C SER A 95 -24.03 12.33 -18.00
N ASN A 96 -23.85 11.23 -17.28
CA ASN A 96 -24.87 10.60 -16.43
C ASN A 96 -25.25 11.53 -15.25
N ARG A 97 -25.15 12.85 -15.44
CA ARG A 97 -25.54 13.93 -14.54
C ARG A 97 -27.04 13.83 -14.39
N ARG A 98 -27.47 12.96 -13.47
CA ARG A 98 -28.70 13.04 -12.69
C ARG A 98 -29.90 13.67 -13.41
N THR A 99 -30.09 13.43 -14.71
CA THR A 99 -31.14 14.06 -15.50
C THR A 99 -32.49 13.51 -15.07
N ALA A 100 -32.51 12.33 -14.45
CA ALA A 100 -33.67 11.76 -13.80
C ALA A 100 -33.94 12.31 -12.38
N GLN A 101 -33.02 13.04 -11.75
CA GLN A 101 -33.26 13.63 -10.42
C GLN A 101 -33.74 15.07 -10.58
N VAL A 102 -34.76 15.44 -9.79
CA VAL A 102 -35.24 16.81 -9.70
C VAL A 102 -34.24 17.63 -8.88
N GLU A 103 -33.62 18.64 -9.50
CA GLU A 103 -32.71 19.57 -8.81
C GLU A 103 -33.37 20.94 -8.65
N VAL A 104 -33.47 21.44 -7.42
CA VAL A 104 -33.97 22.80 -7.16
C VAL A 104 -32.80 23.79 -7.34
N LYS A 105 -32.90 24.68 -8.33
CA LYS A 105 -31.85 25.66 -8.66
C LYS A 105 -32.04 26.97 -7.92
N HIS A 106 -33.28 27.46 -7.86
CA HIS A 106 -33.60 28.72 -7.21
C HIS A 106 -35.06 28.74 -6.75
N ILE A 107 -35.36 29.56 -5.75
CA ILE A 107 -36.71 29.78 -5.24
C ILE A 107 -36.99 31.28 -5.31
N ILE A 108 -38.06 31.66 -6.01
CA ILE A 108 -38.50 33.05 -6.16
C ILE A 108 -39.70 33.26 -5.25
N THR A 109 -39.64 34.27 -4.40
CA THR A 109 -40.76 34.68 -3.57
C THR A 109 -41.34 35.99 -4.07
N ASN A 110 -42.62 36.01 -4.42
CA ASN A 110 -43.36 37.22 -4.76
C ASN A 110 -44.54 37.38 -3.78
N GLY A 111 -44.31 38.11 -2.70
CA GLY A 111 -45.30 38.31 -1.63
C GLY A 111 -45.69 36.99 -0.94
N LYS A 112 -46.95 36.57 -1.12
CA LYS A 112 -47.47 35.29 -0.61
C LYS A 112 -47.17 34.10 -1.52
N ASN A 113 -46.89 34.35 -2.81
CA ASN A 113 -46.69 33.29 -3.78
C ASN A 113 -45.21 32.91 -3.85
N ARG A 114 -44.93 31.60 -3.89
CA ARG A 114 -43.58 31.06 -4.03
C ARG A 114 -43.52 30.22 -5.30
N TYR A 115 -42.41 30.36 -6.01
CA TYR A 115 -42.13 29.65 -7.24
C TYR A 115 -40.79 28.94 -7.10
N ALA A 116 -40.73 27.66 -7.48
CA ALA A 116 -39.50 26.89 -7.49
C ALA A 116 -39.02 26.71 -8.93
N GLY A 117 -37.80 27.19 -9.22
CA GLY A 117 -37.10 26.92 -10.46
C GLY A 117 -36.31 25.62 -10.33
N ILE A 118 -36.76 24.57 -11.03
CA ILE A 118 -36.12 23.25 -11.01
C ILE A 118 -35.49 22.91 -12.35
N GLN A 119 -34.50 22.01 -12.31
CA GLN A 119 -33.97 21.35 -13.48
C GLN A 119 -34.35 19.86 -13.43
N TYR A 120 -35.07 19.38 -14.43
CA TYR A 120 -35.46 17.98 -14.58
C TYR A 120 -35.33 17.57 -16.04
N ARG A 121 -34.67 16.43 -16.30
CA ARG A 121 -34.38 15.90 -17.66
C ARG A 121 -33.74 16.92 -18.62
N GLY A 122 -32.93 17.83 -18.07
CA GLY A 122 -32.23 18.85 -18.85
C GLY A 122 -33.11 20.05 -19.22
N GLN A 123 -34.37 20.09 -18.78
CA GLN A 123 -35.27 21.22 -18.96
C GLN A 123 -35.38 22.01 -17.65
N ASN A 124 -35.46 23.34 -17.77
CA ASN A 124 -35.71 24.23 -16.64
C ASN A 124 -37.22 24.49 -16.56
N LEU A 125 -37.84 24.13 -15.45
CA LEU A 125 -39.27 24.29 -15.21
C LEU A 125 -39.47 25.20 -14.01
N THR A 126 -40.51 26.04 -14.06
CA THR A 126 -40.96 26.84 -12.92
C THR A 126 -42.24 26.22 -12.40
N LEU A 127 -42.28 25.92 -11.10
CA LEU A 127 -43.38 25.20 -10.48
C LEU A 127 -43.97 25.99 -9.32
N VAL A 128 -45.27 25.77 -9.10
CA VAL A 128 -46.05 26.31 -7.98
C VAL A 128 -46.51 25.14 -7.08
N GLU A 129 -46.92 25.45 -5.85
CA GLU A 129 -47.57 24.49 -4.96
C GLU A 129 -48.80 23.87 -5.67
N GLY A 130 -48.88 22.54 -5.68
CA GLY A 130 -49.89 21.76 -6.41
C GLY A 130 -49.46 21.26 -7.80
N ASP A 131 -48.34 21.73 -8.36
CA ASP A 131 -47.85 21.20 -9.64
C ASP A 131 -47.21 19.81 -9.49
N SER A 132 -47.35 18.98 -10.54
CA SER A 132 -46.78 17.62 -10.56
C SER A 132 -45.49 17.53 -11.36
N VAL A 133 -44.43 17.00 -10.75
CA VAL A 133 -43.14 16.70 -11.40
C VAL A 133 -42.60 15.35 -10.97
N ASP A 134 -42.04 14.61 -11.94
CA ASP A 134 -41.51 13.25 -11.74
C ASP A 134 -42.53 12.26 -11.13
N GLY A 135 -43.82 12.50 -11.39
CA GLY A 135 -44.93 11.71 -10.84
C GLY A 135 -45.19 11.94 -9.34
N GLY A 136 -44.65 13.02 -8.77
CA GLY A 136 -44.99 13.50 -7.42
C GLY A 136 -45.61 14.90 -7.47
N GLU A 137 -46.35 15.28 -6.44
CA GLU A 137 -46.99 16.59 -6.30
C GLU A 137 -46.18 17.47 -5.33
N ILE A 138 -46.10 18.77 -5.60
CA ILE A 138 -45.44 19.73 -4.72
C ILE A 138 -46.38 20.16 -3.61
N VAL A 139 -46.07 19.77 -2.38
CA VAL A 139 -46.90 20.08 -1.20
C VAL A 139 -46.60 21.48 -0.66
N SER A 140 -45.30 21.84 -0.56
CA SER A 140 -44.92 23.16 -0.09
C SER A 140 -43.54 23.58 -0.59
N ILE A 141 -43.37 24.89 -0.79
CA ILE A 141 -42.11 25.49 -1.20
C ILE A 141 -41.55 26.30 -0.01
N MET A 142 -40.47 25.82 0.59
CA MET A 142 -39.78 26.48 1.71
C MET A 142 -38.68 27.42 1.18
N ARG A 143 -37.92 28.08 2.08
CA ARG A 143 -36.80 28.96 1.65
C ARG A 143 -35.55 28.20 1.24
N ASP A 144 -35.40 27.01 1.80
CA ASP A 144 -34.24 26.13 1.77
C ASP A 144 -34.44 24.92 0.84
N GLY A 145 -35.68 24.65 0.41
CA GLY A 145 -35.99 23.51 -0.44
C GLY A 145 -37.47 23.37 -0.79
N VAL A 146 -37.78 22.27 -1.47
CA VAL A 146 -39.13 21.89 -1.91
C VAL A 146 -39.49 20.54 -1.33
N ILE A 147 -40.73 20.38 -0.84
CA ILE A 147 -41.27 19.10 -0.39
C ILE A 147 -42.09 18.48 -1.53
N LEU A 148 -41.66 17.31 -1.99
CA LEU A 148 -42.33 16.54 -3.03
C LEU A 148 -42.98 15.29 -2.42
N LEU A 149 -44.27 15.09 -2.67
CA LEU A 149 -45.00 13.89 -2.28
C LEU A 149 -45.03 12.90 -3.46
N LYS A 150 -44.39 11.75 -3.29
CA LYS A 150 -44.36 10.67 -4.29
C LYS A 150 -44.68 9.34 -3.62
N ASN A 151 -45.67 8.61 -4.13
CA ASN A 151 -46.08 7.31 -3.57
C ASN A 151 -46.33 7.34 -2.04
N ASN A 152 -47.00 8.38 -1.55
CA ASN A 152 -47.29 8.59 -0.12
C ASN A 152 -46.04 8.78 0.76
N GLN A 153 -44.88 9.09 0.17
CA GLN A 153 -43.65 9.45 0.87
C GLN A 153 -43.29 10.91 0.57
N GLU A 154 -43.05 11.69 1.62
CA GLU A 154 -42.56 13.06 1.52
C GLU A 154 -41.04 13.05 1.34
N LYS A 155 -40.56 13.69 0.29
CA LYS A 155 -39.14 13.85 -0.01
C LYS A 155 -38.78 15.33 -0.01
N PHE A 156 -37.89 15.70 0.89
CA PHE A 156 -37.33 17.04 0.92
C PHE A 156 -36.14 17.15 -0.05
N ILE A 157 -36.19 18.14 -0.94
CA ILE A 157 -35.12 18.43 -1.90
C ILE A 157 -34.55 19.80 -1.56
N GLN A 158 -33.29 19.81 -1.10
CA GLN A 158 -32.56 21.03 -0.76
C GLN A 158 -32.17 21.81 -2.01
N ILE A 159 -32.14 23.13 -1.90
CA ILE A 159 -31.61 24.01 -2.95
C ILE A 159 -30.12 23.74 -3.17
N LEU A 160 -29.72 23.52 -4.42
CA LEU A 160 -28.31 23.38 -4.76
C LEU A 160 -27.67 24.77 -4.70
N THR A 161 -27.15 25.14 -3.54
CA THR A 161 -26.24 26.28 -3.46
C THR A 161 -24.94 25.85 -4.14
N PRO A 162 -24.44 26.57 -5.16
CA PRO A 162 -23.10 26.29 -5.67
C PRO A 162 -22.12 26.52 -4.53
N LEU A 163 -21.54 25.44 -4.01
CA LEU A 163 -20.31 25.53 -3.22
C LEU A 163 -19.28 26.17 -4.13
N LEU A 164 -18.91 27.41 -3.84
CA LEU A 164 -17.88 28.13 -4.56
C LEU A 164 -16.55 27.45 -4.17
N ASP A 165 -16.06 26.53 -5.00
CA ASP A 165 -14.76 25.88 -4.80
C ASP A 165 -13.66 26.95 -4.90
N GLU A 166 -13.18 27.40 -3.74
CA GLU A 166 -12.14 28.43 -3.60
C GLU A 166 -10.71 27.87 -3.76
N SER A 167 -10.54 26.65 -4.28
CA SER A 167 -9.23 25.99 -4.41
C SER A 167 -8.73 25.89 -5.85
N ILE A 168 -8.50 27.03 -6.51
CA ILE A 168 -7.55 27.10 -7.63
C ILE A 168 -6.64 28.30 -7.40
N THR A 169 -5.73 28.19 -6.42
CA THR A 169 -4.45 28.89 -6.48
C THR A 169 -3.44 27.94 -7.10
N THR A 170 -3.24 28.07 -8.41
CA THR A 170 -2.16 27.42 -9.14
C THR A 170 -0.82 27.96 -8.63
N SER A 171 -0.14 27.19 -7.79
CA SER A 171 1.30 27.35 -7.58
C SER A 171 2.04 26.71 -8.76
N SER A 172 2.15 27.45 -9.86
CA SER A 172 3.22 27.27 -10.84
C SER A 172 4.25 28.36 -10.57
N LYS A 173 5.36 28.01 -9.92
CA LYS A 173 6.60 28.78 -10.00
C LYS A 173 7.70 27.84 -10.47
N GLU A 174 8.38 28.33 -11.48
CA GLU A 174 9.65 27.91 -12.06
C GLU A 174 10.70 27.48 -11.03
#